data_AF-A0A537KPR4-F1
#
_entry.id   AF-A0A537KPR4-F1
#
_cell.length_a   1.000
_cell.length_b   1.000
_cell.length_c   1.000
_cell.angle_alpha   90.00
_cell.angle_beta   90.00
_cell.angle_gamma   90.00
#
_symmetry.space_group_name_H-M   'P 1'
#
loop_
_entity.id
_entity.type
_entity.pdbx_description
1 polymer ?
#
loop_
_entity_poly.entity_id
_entity_poly.type
_entity_poly.pdbx_seq_one_letter_code
_entity_poly.pdbx_strand_id
1 'polypeptide(L)'
;MARQRKTNRRRPAEPKGATAVGKASSTTGSGVALDAVATRDPKTDAYRERVGFPGEPPFTRGIHPTMYRGRLWTMRQYAGFGTAKETNRRFKYLFAQGNEGLSVAFDLPTQMGYDSDAPMARGEVGRVGVAISTVEDMDTLLDGLPLDRVSTSMTINATAAILLALYLAVGEARGVARGSLRGTVQNDILKEYIARSTYIYPPAPSMRLALDVIEFCSREAPRWNAISVSGYHIREAGATAAQEIGFTLANGIAYLEAAVSRGLDVDAIAP
;
A
#
# COMPACT_ATOMS: atom_id res chain seq x y z
N MET A 1 -60.06 -13.29 70.14
CA MET A 1 -59.51 -12.02 69.62
C MET A 1 -58.45 -12.33 68.57
N ALA A 2 -58.75 -12.07 67.30
CA ALA A 2 -57.90 -12.40 66.16
C ALA A 2 -56.76 -11.37 65.98
N ARG A 3 -55.51 -11.81 65.88
CA ARG A 3 -54.36 -10.98 65.48
C ARG A 3 -53.97 -11.33 64.05
N GLN A 4 -54.33 -10.47 63.10
CA GLN A 4 -53.90 -10.53 61.71
C GLN A 4 -52.37 -10.38 61.62
N ARG A 5 -51.69 -11.41 61.08
CA ARG A 5 -50.31 -11.29 60.61
C ARG A 5 -50.34 -10.56 59.26
N LYS A 6 -49.88 -9.31 59.23
CA LYS A 6 -49.62 -8.57 57.98
C LYS A 6 -48.44 -9.23 57.25
N THR A 7 -48.73 -9.90 56.13
CA THR A 7 -47.70 -10.36 55.19
C THR A 7 -47.16 -9.17 54.41
N ASN A 8 -45.91 -8.81 54.67
CA ASN A 8 -45.22 -7.72 53.99
C ASN A 8 -44.69 -8.23 52.63
N ARG A 9 -45.52 -8.23 51.59
CA ARG A 9 -45.07 -8.49 50.21
C ARG A 9 -44.30 -7.26 49.71
N ARG A 10 -42.97 -7.31 49.72
CA ARG A 10 -42.13 -6.32 49.02
C ARG A 10 -42.48 -6.35 47.53
N ARG A 11 -42.86 -5.21 46.96
CA ARG A 11 -42.90 -5.01 45.50
C ARG A 11 -41.49 -5.24 44.93
N PRO A 12 -41.34 -5.86 43.75
CA PRO A 12 -40.06 -5.85 43.06
C PRO A 12 -39.68 -4.39 42.79
N ALA A 13 -38.42 -4.03 43.03
CA ALA A 13 -37.92 -2.72 42.64
C ALA A 13 -38.05 -2.56 41.12
N GLU A 14 -38.60 -1.44 40.67
CA GLU A 14 -38.55 -1.06 39.26
C GLU A 14 -37.10 -1.05 38.78
N PRO A 15 -36.82 -1.50 37.55
CA PRO A 15 -35.47 -1.47 37.03
C PRO A 15 -35.00 -0.02 37.05
N LYS A 16 -33.91 0.22 37.80
CA LYS A 16 -33.27 1.54 37.85
C LYS A 16 -33.00 1.99 36.42
N GLY A 17 -33.43 3.23 36.16
CA GLY A 17 -33.50 3.84 34.84
C GLY A 17 -32.27 3.57 33.98
N ALA A 18 -32.53 3.39 32.69
CA ALA A 18 -31.54 3.25 31.65
C ALA A 18 -30.37 4.22 31.90
N THR A 19 -29.17 3.65 32.07
CA THR A 19 -27.91 4.39 32.00
C THR A 19 -27.99 5.34 30.82
N ALA A 20 -27.75 6.63 31.05
CA ALA A 20 -27.72 7.64 30.01
C ALA A 20 -26.75 7.17 28.92
N VAL A 21 -27.30 6.69 27.81
CA VAL A 21 -26.53 6.26 26.65
C VAL A 21 -25.93 7.54 26.09
N GLY A 22 -24.61 7.69 26.19
CA GLY A 22 -23.91 8.82 25.59
C GLY A 22 -24.32 8.96 24.12
N LYS A 23 -24.43 10.19 23.61
CA LYS A 23 -24.78 10.44 22.20
C LYS A 23 -23.81 9.67 21.29
N ALA A 24 -24.27 8.58 20.71
CA ALA A 24 -23.55 7.90 19.64
C ALA A 24 -23.44 8.86 18.45
N SER A 25 -22.28 8.87 17.78
CA SER A 25 -22.12 9.65 16.56
C SER A 25 -23.13 9.17 15.51
N SER A 26 -23.91 10.10 14.95
CA SER A 26 -24.86 9.81 13.88
C SER A 26 -24.23 9.88 12.49
N THR A 27 -22.92 10.14 12.40
CA THR A 27 -22.17 10.26 11.14
C THR A 27 -20.78 9.63 11.25
N THR A 28 -20.28 9.14 10.12
CA THR A 28 -18.88 8.72 9.96
C THR A 28 -17.96 9.92 9.71
N GLY A 29 -16.65 9.72 9.79
CA GLY A 29 -15.66 10.71 9.35
C GLY A 29 -15.73 11.08 7.86
N SER A 30 -16.45 10.31 7.04
CA SER A 30 -16.75 10.63 5.64
C SER A 30 -18.09 11.33 5.44
N GLY A 31 -18.78 11.72 6.53
CA GLY A 31 -20.08 12.40 6.45
C GLY A 31 -21.26 11.47 6.13
N VAL A 32 -21.05 10.16 6.05
CA VAL A 32 -22.13 9.17 5.86
C VAL A 32 -22.93 9.05 7.15
N ALA A 33 -24.25 9.21 7.06
CA ALA A 33 -25.15 9.01 8.18
C ALA A 33 -25.12 7.55 8.67
N LEU A 34 -25.14 7.35 9.98
CA LEU A 34 -25.18 6.05 10.63
C LEU A 34 -26.51 5.86 11.33
N ASP A 35 -27.25 4.83 10.92
CA ASP A 35 -28.40 4.37 11.68
C ASP A 35 -27.92 3.75 13.00
N ALA A 36 -28.66 3.99 14.08
CA ALA A 36 -28.34 3.40 15.39
C ALA A 36 -28.40 1.86 15.37
N VAL A 37 -29.19 1.29 14.45
CA VAL A 37 -29.31 -0.15 14.21
C VAL A 37 -29.41 -0.38 12.70
N ALA A 38 -28.44 -1.08 12.12
CA ALA A 38 -28.52 -1.53 10.74
C ALA A 38 -29.47 -2.73 10.63
N THR A 39 -30.53 -2.59 9.85
CA THR A 39 -31.45 -3.70 9.52
C THR A 39 -31.22 -4.14 8.07
N ARG A 40 -31.66 -5.36 7.72
CA ARG A 40 -31.60 -5.82 6.32
C ARG A 40 -32.37 -4.83 5.46
N ASP A 41 -31.72 -4.23 4.47
CA ASP A 41 -32.39 -3.42 3.48
C ASP A 41 -33.42 -4.29 2.73
N PRO A 42 -34.73 -3.99 2.84
CA PRO A 42 -35.75 -4.77 2.16
C PRO A 42 -35.74 -4.58 0.64
N LYS A 43 -34.97 -3.63 0.09
CA LYS A 43 -34.97 -3.26 -1.33
C LYS A 43 -33.90 -3.93 -2.19
N THR A 44 -32.99 -4.72 -1.63
CA THR A 44 -31.86 -5.26 -2.40
C THR A 44 -31.70 -6.78 -2.28
N ASP A 45 -32.38 -7.51 -3.18
CA ASP A 45 -32.02 -8.91 -3.52
C ASP A 45 -30.86 -8.98 -4.54
N ALA A 46 -30.21 -7.85 -4.86
CA ALA A 46 -29.07 -7.73 -5.77
C ALA A 46 -27.73 -8.26 -5.19
N TYR A 47 -27.78 -9.23 -4.28
CA TYR A 47 -26.59 -9.82 -3.64
C TYR A 47 -25.59 -10.36 -4.67
N ARG A 48 -26.09 -11.05 -5.70
CA ARG A 48 -25.22 -11.65 -6.73
C ARG A 48 -24.47 -10.60 -7.55
N GLU A 49 -25.11 -9.49 -7.88
CA GLU A 49 -24.51 -8.43 -8.71
C GLU A 49 -23.54 -7.54 -7.90
N ARG A 50 -23.87 -7.24 -6.64
CA ARG A 50 -23.09 -6.29 -5.83
C ARG A 50 -22.05 -6.93 -4.92
N VAL A 51 -22.22 -8.20 -4.58
CA VAL A 51 -21.34 -8.91 -3.63
C VAL A 51 -20.65 -10.09 -4.31
N GLY A 52 -21.41 -10.94 -5.01
CA GLY A 52 -20.85 -12.06 -5.80
C GLY A 52 -20.05 -13.09 -5.01
N PHE A 53 -19.16 -13.80 -5.71
CA PHE A 53 -18.22 -14.78 -5.16
C PHE A 53 -16.78 -14.24 -5.20
N PRO A 54 -15.89 -14.69 -4.29
CA PRO A 54 -14.47 -14.30 -4.35
C PRO A 54 -13.82 -14.84 -5.63
N GLY A 55 -12.91 -14.08 -6.23
CA GLY A 55 -12.26 -14.43 -7.49
C GLY A 55 -13.08 -14.14 -8.75
N GLU A 56 -14.27 -13.55 -8.62
CA GLU A 56 -15.13 -13.15 -9.73
C GLU A 56 -15.53 -11.67 -9.60
N PRO A 57 -15.71 -10.93 -10.71
CA PRO A 57 -16.27 -9.58 -10.66
C PRO A 57 -17.61 -9.54 -9.89
N PRO A 58 -17.87 -8.53 -9.04
CA PRO A 58 -17.10 -7.29 -8.84
C PRO A 58 -15.99 -7.39 -7.77
N PHE A 59 -15.53 -8.60 -7.41
CA PHE A 59 -14.45 -8.87 -6.46
C PHE A 59 -14.66 -8.32 -5.04
N THR A 60 -15.88 -7.95 -4.66
CA THR A 60 -16.21 -7.42 -3.33
C THR A 60 -15.79 -8.35 -2.19
N ARG A 61 -15.78 -9.67 -2.44
CA ARG A 61 -15.35 -10.69 -1.46
C ARG A 61 -13.87 -11.08 -1.55
N GLY A 62 -13.10 -10.44 -2.44
CA GLY A 62 -11.68 -10.68 -2.65
C GLY A 62 -11.33 -11.10 -4.08
N ILE A 63 -10.10 -10.81 -4.49
CA ILE A 63 -9.58 -11.05 -5.85
C ILE A 63 -9.19 -12.50 -6.12
N HIS A 64 -9.13 -13.36 -5.10
CA HIS A 64 -8.77 -14.78 -5.24
C HIS A 64 -9.88 -15.68 -4.70
N PRO A 65 -10.20 -16.81 -5.36
CA PRO A 65 -11.33 -17.67 -4.97
C PRO A 65 -11.16 -18.29 -3.57
N THR A 66 -9.93 -18.58 -3.16
CA THR A 66 -9.64 -19.22 -1.86
C THR A 66 -9.17 -18.25 -0.79
N MET A 67 -8.80 -17.01 -1.15
CA MET A 67 -8.16 -16.02 -0.27
C MET A 67 -7.15 -16.67 0.70
N TYR A 68 -7.25 -16.35 1.99
CA TYR A 68 -6.33 -16.76 3.04
C TYR A 68 -6.45 -18.24 3.44
N ARG A 69 -7.43 -18.98 2.91
CA ARG A 69 -7.47 -20.45 3.04
C ARG A 69 -6.49 -21.13 2.08
N GLY A 70 -6.16 -20.47 0.96
CA GLY A 70 -5.16 -20.95 0.01
C GLY A 70 -3.77 -20.39 0.30
N ARG A 71 -3.66 -19.06 0.42
CA ARG A 71 -2.39 -18.38 0.70
C ARG A 71 -2.63 -17.17 1.60
N LEU A 72 -1.86 -17.07 2.69
CA LEU A 72 -1.88 -15.88 3.54
C LEU A 72 -1.39 -14.65 2.76
N TRP A 73 -1.73 -13.46 3.26
CA TRP A 73 -1.11 -12.25 2.74
C TRP A 73 0.39 -12.27 3.02
N THR A 74 1.18 -11.65 2.14
CA THR A 74 2.62 -11.54 2.35
C THR A 74 2.88 -10.63 3.55
N MET A 75 3.51 -11.16 4.60
CA MET A 75 4.04 -10.33 5.67
C MET A 75 5.28 -9.60 5.15
N ARG A 76 5.17 -8.27 5.05
CA ARG A 76 6.19 -7.42 4.42
C ARG A 76 6.45 -6.19 5.27
N GLN A 77 7.47 -6.26 6.11
CA GLN A 77 7.85 -5.13 6.96
C GLN A 77 8.61 -4.06 6.18
N TYR A 78 8.15 -2.82 6.30
CA TYR A 78 8.83 -1.64 5.76
C TYR A 78 10.07 -1.34 6.61
N ALA A 79 11.25 -1.38 5.99
CA ALA A 79 12.51 -1.15 6.67
C ALA A 79 13.56 -0.49 5.77
N GLY A 80 14.37 0.35 6.38
CA GLY A 80 15.49 1.06 5.78
C GLY A 80 15.94 2.15 6.72
N PHE A 81 17.23 2.21 7.01
CA PHE A 81 17.85 3.24 7.84
C PHE A 81 19.38 3.18 7.68
N GLY A 82 20.02 4.33 7.67
CA GLY A 82 21.47 4.46 7.59
C GLY A 82 22.02 3.93 6.26
N THR A 83 23.10 3.17 6.36
CA THR A 83 23.81 2.62 5.20
C THR A 83 23.14 1.37 4.63
N ALA A 84 23.47 1.05 3.37
CA ALA A 84 23.05 -0.19 2.72
C ALA A 84 23.40 -1.45 3.55
N LYS A 85 24.59 -1.47 4.18
CA LYS A 85 25.06 -2.58 5.02
C LYS A 85 24.22 -2.76 6.29
N GLU A 86 23.85 -1.67 6.96
CA GLU A 86 23.01 -1.71 8.16
C GLU A 86 21.59 -2.18 7.82
N THR A 87 21.03 -1.66 6.73
CA THR A 87 19.71 -2.08 6.26
C THR A 87 19.71 -3.54 5.79
N ASN A 88 20.76 -4.00 5.10
CA ASN A 88 20.92 -5.41 4.74
C ASN A 88 20.91 -6.33 5.99
N ARG A 89 21.63 -5.95 7.05
CA ARG A 89 21.62 -6.69 8.31
C ARG A 89 20.21 -6.76 8.90
N ARG A 90 19.43 -5.67 8.81
CA ARG A 90 18.03 -5.65 9.25
C ARG A 90 17.15 -6.57 8.39
N PHE A 91 17.34 -6.61 7.09
CA PHE A 91 16.63 -7.53 6.21
C PHE A 91 16.92 -9.00 6.54
N LYS A 92 18.19 -9.37 6.71
CA LYS A 92 18.59 -10.72 7.12
C LYS A 92 17.96 -11.10 8.47
N TYR A 93 17.91 -10.17 9.42
CA TYR A 93 17.19 -10.38 10.69
C TYR A 93 15.69 -10.62 10.47
N LEU A 94 15.01 -9.79 9.68
CA LEU A 94 13.56 -9.93 9.44
C LEU A 94 13.23 -11.28 8.78
N PHE A 95 14.04 -11.73 7.83
CA PHE A 95 13.89 -13.07 7.24
C PHE A 95 14.03 -14.17 8.28
N ALA A 96 15.01 -14.07 9.18
CA ALA A 96 15.16 -15.01 10.29
C ALA A 96 13.97 -15.01 11.26
N GLN A 97 13.13 -13.95 11.26
CA GLN A 97 11.88 -13.86 12.03
C GLN A 97 10.63 -14.27 11.22
N GLY A 98 10.78 -14.80 10.01
CA GLY A 98 9.67 -15.29 9.19
C GLY A 98 9.04 -14.26 8.25
N ASN A 99 9.67 -13.11 8.03
CA ASN A 99 9.22 -12.14 7.02
C ASN A 99 9.45 -12.71 5.61
N GLU A 100 8.42 -12.70 4.75
CA GLU A 100 8.44 -13.40 3.45
C GLU A 100 8.78 -12.49 2.26
N GLY A 101 8.85 -11.18 2.46
CA GLY A 101 9.16 -10.22 1.40
C GLY A 101 9.79 -8.93 1.92
N LEU A 102 10.60 -8.28 1.08
CA LEU A 102 11.30 -7.05 1.43
C LEU A 102 10.41 -5.84 1.18
N SER A 103 10.43 -4.83 2.05
CA SER A 103 9.92 -3.50 1.71
C SER A 103 10.95 -2.46 2.10
N VAL A 104 11.53 -1.81 1.09
CA VAL A 104 12.68 -0.92 1.23
C VAL A 104 12.21 0.51 1.39
N ALA A 105 12.62 1.12 2.50
CA ALA A 105 12.49 2.55 2.76
C ALA A 105 13.78 3.27 2.34
N PHE A 106 13.69 4.24 1.44
CA PHE A 106 14.84 5.05 1.01
C PHE A 106 14.88 6.37 1.78
N ASP A 107 16.08 6.94 1.94
CA ASP A 107 16.23 8.24 2.56
C ASP A 107 15.67 9.37 1.68
N LEU A 108 15.64 10.60 2.20
CA LEU A 108 15.10 11.73 1.46
C LEU A 108 15.97 12.10 0.23
N PRO A 109 17.32 12.16 0.32
CA PRO A 109 18.18 12.39 -0.85
C PRO A 109 17.92 11.42 -2.02
N THR A 110 17.89 10.11 -1.78
CA THR A 110 17.62 9.11 -2.82
C THR A 110 16.21 9.28 -3.42
N GLN A 111 15.21 9.64 -2.60
CA GLN A 111 13.85 9.93 -3.10
C GLN A 111 13.79 11.19 -3.97
N MET A 112 14.60 12.19 -3.64
CA MET A 112 14.66 13.49 -4.33
C MET A 112 15.70 13.54 -5.45
N GLY A 113 16.37 12.42 -5.76
CA GLY A 113 17.34 12.33 -6.87
C GLY A 113 18.67 13.02 -6.61
N TYR A 114 19.08 13.09 -5.34
CA TYR A 114 20.38 13.60 -4.93
C TYR A 114 21.29 12.47 -4.49
N ASP A 115 22.56 12.56 -4.90
CA ASP A 115 23.63 11.76 -4.31
C ASP A 115 23.91 12.20 -2.88
N SER A 116 24.52 11.30 -2.10
CA SER A 116 24.76 11.51 -0.67
C SER A 116 25.71 12.67 -0.35
N ASP A 117 26.54 13.09 -1.31
CA ASP A 117 27.47 14.22 -1.19
C ASP A 117 26.89 15.54 -1.75
N ALA A 118 25.68 15.52 -2.31
CA ALA A 118 25.03 16.72 -2.81
C ALA A 118 24.80 17.73 -1.67
N PRO A 119 25.00 19.04 -1.89
CA PRO A 119 24.75 20.06 -0.86
C PRO A 119 23.36 20.00 -0.23
N MET A 120 22.34 19.64 -1.02
CA MET A 120 20.94 19.49 -0.58
C MET A 120 20.70 18.24 0.29
N ALA A 121 21.59 17.25 0.25
CA ALA A 121 21.46 16.01 1.02
C ALA A 121 21.96 16.15 2.47
N ARG A 122 22.70 17.23 2.78
CA ARG A 122 23.36 17.41 4.06
C ARG A 122 22.37 17.33 5.23
N GLY A 123 22.58 16.35 6.11
CA GLY A 123 21.76 16.14 7.32
C GLY A 123 20.58 15.19 7.14
N GLU A 124 20.33 14.72 5.91
CA GLU A 124 19.22 13.81 5.59
C GLU A 124 19.67 12.42 5.11
N VAL A 125 20.96 12.26 4.75
CA VAL A 125 21.54 10.99 4.31
C VAL A 125 21.31 9.90 5.36
N GLY A 126 20.64 8.82 4.97
CA GLY A 126 20.35 7.65 5.80
C GLY A 126 19.39 7.90 6.97
N ARG A 127 18.77 9.09 7.09
CA ARG A 127 18.02 9.48 8.30
C ARG A 127 16.64 8.86 8.40
N VAL A 128 15.92 8.79 7.28
CA VAL A 128 14.52 8.31 7.22
C VAL A 128 14.36 7.05 6.36
N GLY A 129 15.48 6.48 5.92
CA GLY A 129 15.56 5.34 5.05
C GLY A 129 17.01 4.99 4.74
N VAL A 130 17.23 4.02 3.88
CA VAL A 130 18.57 3.67 3.40
C VAL A 130 19.04 4.66 2.34
N ALA A 131 20.30 5.08 2.43
CA ALA A 131 20.96 5.88 1.40
C ALA A 131 21.43 4.97 0.25
N ILE A 132 21.04 5.29 -0.98
CA ILE A 132 21.48 4.63 -2.21
C ILE A 132 21.85 5.72 -3.23
N SER A 133 23.12 5.77 -3.62
CA SER A 133 23.63 6.67 -4.66
C SER A 133 24.15 5.89 -5.87
N THR A 134 24.60 4.64 -5.69
CA THR A 134 25.18 3.85 -6.79
C THR A 134 24.66 2.40 -6.86
N VAL A 135 25.10 1.67 -7.88
CA VAL A 135 24.82 0.23 -8.00
C VAL A 135 25.51 -0.58 -6.91
N GLU A 136 26.68 -0.15 -6.43
CA GLU A 136 27.42 -0.78 -5.34
C GLU A 136 26.66 -0.70 -4.02
N ASP A 137 25.95 0.41 -3.77
CA ASP A 137 25.06 0.54 -2.61
C ASP A 137 23.88 -0.45 -2.71
N MET A 138 23.26 -0.54 -3.89
CA MET A 138 22.17 -1.50 -4.14
C MET A 138 22.66 -2.95 -4.01
N ASP A 139 23.85 -3.27 -4.51
CA ASP A 139 24.46 -4.59 -4.37
C ASP A 139 24.70 -4.92 -2.89
N THR A 140 25.27 -3.98 -2.13
CA THR A 140 25.46 -4.11 -0.68
C THR A 140 24.13 -4.29 0.06
N LEU A 141 23.09 -3.55 -0.32
CA LEU A 141 21.76 -3.64 0.27
C LEU A 141 21.17 -5.04 0.08
N LEU A 142 21.39 -5.63 -1.10
CA LEU A 142 20.81 -6.92 -1.49
C LEU A 142 21.72 -8.11 -1.19
N ASP A 143 22.93 -7.90 -0.68
CA ASP A 143 23.92 -8.96 -0.41
C ASP A 143 23.35 -10.14 0.39
N GLY A 144 23.55 -11.36 -0.12
CA GLY A 144 23.10 -12.61 0.50
C GLY A 144 21.58 -12.80 0.58
N LEU A 145 20.77 -11.98 -0.10
CA LEU A 145 19.31 -12.14 -0.16
C LEU A 145 18.91 -12.99 -1.39
N PRO A 146 17.93 -13.91 -1.27
CA PRO A 146 17.57 -14.83 -2.36
C PRO A 146 16.58 -14.20 -3.36
N LEU A 147 17.09 -13.31 -4.22
CA LEU A 147 16.30 -12.47 -5.15
C LEU A 147 15.44 -13.29 -6.15
N ASP A 148 15.77 -14.55 -6.40
CA ASP A 148 15.01 -15.50 -7.23
C ASP A 148 13.72 -15.99 -6.56
N ARG A 149 13.60 -15.86 -5.23
CA ARG A 149 12.51 -16.42 -4.42
C ARG A 149 11.69 -15.37 -3.72
N VAL A 150 12.33 -14.31 -3.24
CA VAL A 150 11.65 -13.27 -2.46
C VAL A 150 11.15 -12.17 -3.37
N SER A 151 10.03 -11.58 -2.99
CA SER A 151 9.54 -10.36 -3.65
C SER A 151 10.08 -9.14 -2.93
N THR A 152 10.52 -8.11 -3.65
CA THR A 152 10.95 -6.81 -3.08
C THR A 152 10.01 -5.68 -3.47
N SER A 153 9.49 -4.96 -2.49
CA SER A 153 8.77 -3.70 -2.68
C SER A 153 9.72 -2.53 -2.44
N MET A 154 9.72 -1.54 -3.31
CA MET A 154 10.52 -0.32 -3.20
C MET A 154 9.57 0.89 -3.13
N THR A 155 9.53 1.57 -1.99
CA THR A 155 8.68 2.75 -1.78
C THR A 155 9.34 4.00 -2.35
N ILE A 156 9.45 4.02 -3.68
CA ILE A 156 10.17 5.04 -4.46
C ILE A 156 9.31 5.52 -5.63
N ASN A 157 9.37 6.81 -5.98
CA ASN A 157 8.49 7.42 -6.99
C ASN A 157 9.26 8.21 -8.04
N ALA A 158 9.67 9.45 -7.77
CA ALA A 158 10.32 10.30 -8.79
C ALA A 158 11.58 9.66 -9.39
N THR A 159 12.33 8.89 -8.58
CA THR A 159 13.52 8.14 -9.00
C THR A 159 13.24 6.65 -9.24
N ALA A 160 11.98 6.21 -9.32
CA ALA A 160 11.62 4.79 -9.42
C ALA A 160 12.28 4.05 -10.58
N ALA A 161 12.36 4.68 -11.75
CA ALA A 161 13.04 4.12 -12.91
C ALA A 161 14.53 3.81 -12.64
N ILE A 162 15.21 4.71 -11.93
CA ILE A 162 16.63 4.57 -11.59
C ILE A 162 16.81 3.43 -10.59
N LEU A 163 16.06 3.44 -9.47
CA LEU A 163 16.20 2.42 -8.44
C LEU A 163 15.78 1.03 -8.94
N LEU A 164 14.79 0.95 -9.84
CA LEU A 164 14.47 -0.29 -10.54
C LEU A 164 15.63 -0.76 -11.41
N ALA A 165 16.23 0.12 -12.21
CA ALA A 165 17.38 -0.24 -13.04
C ALA A 165 18.56 -0.76 -12.21
N LEU A 166 18.88 -0.11 -11.09
CA LEU A 166 19.93 -0.59 -10.16
C LEU A 166 19.59 -1.97 -9.59
N TYR A 167 18.34 -2.18 -9.15
CA TYR A 167 17.90 -3.47 -8.62
C TYR A 167 18.02 -4.59 -9.66
N LEU A 168 17.56 -4.34 -10.90
CA LEU A 168 17.62 -5.32 -11.98
C LEU A 168 19.07 -5.63 -12.37
N ALA A 169 19.94 -4.61 -12.44
CA ALA A 169 21.36 -4.79 -12.74
C ALA A 169 22.06 -5.69 -11.70
N VAL A 170 21.75 -5.50 -10.41
CA VAL A 170 22.27 -6.39 -9.34
C VAL A 170 21.73 -7.81 -9.50
N GLY A 171 20.44 -7.98 -9.81
CA GLY A 171 19.86 -9.29 -10.07
C GLY A 171 20.55 -10.03 -11.22
N GLU A 172 20.76 -9.33 -12.34
CA GLU A 172 21.43 -9.86 -13.54
C GLU A 172 22.89 -10.21 -13.28
N ALA A 173 23.63 -9.33 -12.60
CA ALA A 173 25.03 -9.57 -12.21
C ALA A 173 25.18 -10.81 -11.31
N ARG A 174 24.13 -11.16 -10.57
CA ARG A 174 24.05 -12.36 -9.71
C ARG A 174 23.44 -13.58 -10.41
N GLY A 175 23.23 -13.51 -11.72
CA GLY A 175 22.71 -14.61 -12.53
C GLY A 175 21.20 -14.86 -12.40
N VAL A 176 20.45 -13.92 -11.81
CA VAL A 176 18.98 -14.00 -11.74
C VAL A 176 18.41 -13.29 -12.97
N ALA A 177 17.72 -14.03 -13.83
CA ALA A 177 17.12 -13.48 -15.03
C ALA A 177 16.11 -12.39 -14.68
N ARG A 178 16.16 -11.23 -15.38
CA ARG A 178 15.28 -10.08 -15.18
C ARG A 178 13.80 -10.45 -15.05
N GLY A 179 13.29 -11.24 -15.98
CA GLY A 179 11.87 -11.67 -16.00
C GLY A 179 11.47 -12.62 -14.86
N SER A 180 12.43 -13.12 -14.08
CA SER A 180 12.16 -13.96 -12.90
C SER A 180 12.03 -13.15 -11.60
N LEU A 181 12.60 -11.94 -11.55
CA LEU A 181 12.58 -11.06 -10.39
C LEU A 181 11.15 -10.62 -10.07
N ARG A 182 10.80 -10.69 -8.78
CA ARG A 182 9.46 -10.35 -8.29
C ARG A 182 9.55 -9.12 -7.43
N GLY A 183 8.66 -8.17 -7.64
CA GLY A 183 8.71 -6.96 -6.85
C GLY A 183 7.64 -5.95 -7.18
N THR A 184 7.78 -4.77 -6.58
CA THR A 184 6.92 -3.63 -6.80
C THR A 184 7.78 -2.37 -6.67
N VAL A 185 7.65 -1.44 -7.60
CA VAL A 185 8.01 -0.04 -7.36
C VAL A 185 6.74 0.74 -7.09
N GLN A 186 6.78 1.72 -6.18
CA GLN A 186 5.58 2.51 -5.91
C GLN A 186 5.18 3.34 -7.13
N ASN A 187 6.12 4.08 -7.73
CA ASN A 187 6.00 4.73 -9.05
C ASN A 187 4.70 5.54 -9.27
N ASP A 188 4.05 6.00 -8.20
CA ASP A 188 2.83 6.79 -8.27
C ASP A 188 3.20 8.25 -8.05
N ILE A 189 3.44 8.98 -9.13
CA ILE A 189 3.82 10.40 -9.04
C ILE A 189 2.61 11.32 -8.75
N LEU A 190 1.40 10.97 -9.19
CA LEU A 190 0.22 11.82 -8.99
C LEU A 190 -0.02 12.11 -7.50
N LYS A 191 0.06 11.07 -6.65
CA LYS A 191 -0.05 11.26 -5.19
C LYS A 191 1.13 12.02 -4.56
N GLU A 192 2.28 12.13 -5.22
CA GLU A 192 3.37 13.00 -4.75
C GLU A 192 2.94 14.46 -4.79
N TYR A 193 2.30 14.91 -5.87
CA TYR A 193 1.80 16.28 -5.97
C TYR A 193 0.60 16.55 -5.05
N ILE A 194 -0.19 15.51 -4.72
CA ILE A 194 -1.39 15.66 -3.89
C ILE A 194 -1.03 15.68 -2.40
N ALA A 195 -0.12 14.82 -1.93
CA ALA A 195 -0.01 14.52 -0.50
C ALA A 195 1.40 14.23 0.05
N ARG A 196 2.36 13.77 -0.78
CA ARG A 196 3.65 13.25 -0.26
C ARG A 196 4.88 14.12 -0.57
N SER A 197 4.84 14.93 -1.62
CA SER A 197 5.82 15.97 -1.95
C SER A 197 7.24 15.51 -2.28
N THR A 198 7.46 14.24 -2.68
CA THR A 198 8.76 13.74 -3.17
C THR A 198 8.82 13.66 -4.70
N TYR A 199 8.43 14.75 -5.37
CA TYR A 199 8.52 14.90 -6.82
C TYR A 199 9.76 15.71 -7.23
N ILE A 200 10.28 15.45 -8.43
CA ILE A 200 11.46 16.16 -8.99
C ILE A 200 11.05 17.01 -10.19
N TYR A 201 10.31 16.43 -11.15
CA TYR A 201 9.94 17.09 -12.39
C TYR A 201 8.51 17.65 -12.32
N PRO A 202 8.07 18.48 -13.29
CA PRO A 202 6.66 18.84 -13.45
C PRO A 202 5.77 17.61 -13.76
N PRO A 203 4.44 17.71 -13.59
CA PRO A 203 3.54 16.55 -13.72
C PRO A 203 3.63 15.79 -15.05
N ALA A 204 3.67 16.48 -16.19
CA ALA A 204 3.70 15.84 -17.50
C ALA A 204 4.95 14.96 -17.75
N PRO A 205 6.20 15.45 -17.58
CA PRO A 205 7.38 14.59 -17.73
C PRO A 205 7.45 13.49 -16.68
N SER A 206 6.95 13.70 -15.45
CA SER A 206 6.89 12.64 -14.45
C SER A 206 5.91 11.53 -14.83
N MET A 207 4.72 11.88 -15.34
CA MET A 207 3.76 10.90 -15.86
C MET A 207 4.39 10.09 -17.00
N ARG A 208 5.10 10.75 -17.92
CA ARG A 208 5.83 10.07 -19.00
C ARG A 208 6.83 9.02 -18.47
N LEU A 209 7.61 9.38 -17.44
CA LEU A 209 8.57 8.45 -16.81
C LEU A 209 7.86 7.29 -16.09
N ALA A 210 6.77 7.55 -15.38
CA ALA A 210 5.99 6.49 -14.74
C ALA A 210 5.46 5.48 -15.76
N LEU A 211 4.99 5.97 -16.91
CA LEU A 211 4.54 5.14 -18.04
C LEU A 211 5.68 4.38 -18.72
N ASP A 212 6.88 4.96 -18.84
CA ASP A 212 8.07 4.24 -19.34
C ASP A 212 8.38 3.01 -18.47
N VAL A 213 8.25 3.14 -17.14
CA VAL A 213 8.45 2.02 -16.22
C VAL A 213 7.36 0.96 -16.38
N ILE A 214 6.10 1.36 -16.57
CA ILE A 214 4.98 0.44 -16.84
C ILE A 214 5.22 -0.33 -18.15
N GLU A 215 5.56 0.37 -19.23
CA GLU A 215 5.86 -0.23 -20.53
C GLU A 215 7.09 -1.15 -20.49
N PHE A 216 8.14 -0.74 -19.77
CA PHE A 216 9.34 -1.56 -19.62
C PHE A 216 9.03 -2.86 -18.86
N CYS A 217 8.33 -2.76 -17.73
CA CYS A 217 8.01 -3.94 -16.92
C CYS A 217 7.12 -4.92 -17.67
N SER A 218 6.13 -4.46 -18.45
CA SER A 218 5.26 -5.38 -19.20
C SER A 218 6.01 -6.21 -20.25
N ARG A 219 7.13 -5.70 -20.77
CA ARG A 219 7.96 -6.38 -21.78
C ARG A 219 9.12 -7.18 -21.18
N GLU A 220 9.84 -6.58 -20.24
CA GLU A 220 11.18 -7.02 -19.82
C GLU A 220 11.19 -7.61 -18.40
N ALA A 221 10.27 -7.19 -17.54
CA ALA A 221 10.17 -7.61 -16.15
C ALA A 221 8.72 -7.96 -15.76
N PRO A 222 8.06 -8.92 -16.44
CA PRO A 222 6.61 -9.15 -16.33
C PRO A 222 6.15 -9.67 -14.96
N ARG A 223 7.08 -10.02 -14.06
CA ARG A 223 6.80 -10.40 -12.67
C ARG A 223 6.97 -9.23 -11.69
N TRP A 224 7.26 -8.04 -12.20
CA TRP A 224 7.41 -6.82 -11.45
C TRP A 224 6.14 -5.97 -11.55
N ASN A 225 5.54 -5.66 -10.41
CA ASN A 225 4.42 -4.71 -10.35
C ASN A 225 4.97 -3.31 -10.58
N ALA A 226 4.68 -2.73 -11.75
CA ALA A 226 5.31 -1.51 -12.22
C ALA A 226 4.80 -0.23 -11.52
N ILE A 227 3.70 -0.32 -10.79
CA ILE A 227 3.12 0.78 -10.04
C ILE A 227 2.31 0.24 -8.86
N SER A 228 2.23 1.03 -7.79
CA SER A 228 1.32 0.83 -6.67
C SER A 228 0.52 2.13 -6.47
N VAL A 229 -0.64 2.23 -7.13
CA VAL A 229 -1.52 3.41 -7.02
C VAL A 229 -1.99 3.56 -5.57
N SER A 230 -1.67 4.69 -4.93
CA SER A 230 -1.56 4.76 -3.46
C SER A 230 -2.52 5.77 -2.82
N GLY A 231 -3.48 5.25 -2.04
CA GLY A 231 -4.34 6.07 -1.17
C GLY A 231 -3.77 6.39 0.21
N TYR A 232 -2.82 5.58 0.69
CA TYR A 232 -2.25 5.70 2.04
C TYR A 232 -1.80 7.13 2.38
N HIS A 233 -0.96 7.73 1.53
CA HIS A 233 -0.41 9.07 1.76
C HIS A 233 -1.48 10.16 1.73
N ILE A 234 -2.48 10.01 0.86
CA ILE A 234 -3.63 10.91 0.77
C ILE A 234 -4.44 10.85 2.07
N ARG A 235 -4.62 9.65 2.62
CA ARG A 235 -5.28 9.44 3.91
C ARG A 235 -4.49 10.05 5.07
N GLU A 236 -3.18 9.80 5.13
CA GLU A 236 -2.29 10.36 6.15
C GLU A 236 -2.22 11.90 6.09
N ALA A 237 -2.41 12.50 4.90
CA ALA A 237 -2.53 13.95 4.73
C ALA A 237 -3.89 14.52 5.20
N GLY A 238 -4.80 13.68 5.69
CA GLY A 238 -6.06 14.10 6.31
C GLY A 238 -7.32 13.84 5.47
N ALA A 239 -7.23 13.09 4.37
CA ALA A 239 -8.42 12.72 3.59
C ALA A 239 -9.37 11.81 4.38
N THR A 240 -10.66 11.86 4.06
CA THR A 240 -11.64 10.89 4.55
C THR A 240 -11.55 9.58 3.73
N ALA A 241 -12.21 8.50 4.17
CA ALA A 241 -12.20 7.22 3.43
C ALA A 241 -12.78 7.34 2.02
N ALA A 242 -13.86 8.11 1.86
CA ALA A 242 -14.46 8.38 0.55
C ALA A 242 -13.49 9.14 -0.39
N GLN A 243 -12.75 10.12 0.15
CA GLN A 243 -11.76 10.89 -0.61
C GLN A 243 -10.56 10.03 -0.99
N GLU A 244 -10.03 9.24 -0.06
CA GLU A 244 -8.94 8.29 -0.30
C GLU A 244 -9.28 7.35 -1.47
N ILE A 245 -10.44 6.70 -1.43
CA ILE A 245 -10.89 5.80 -2.51
C ILE A 245 -11.08 6.58 -3.81
N GLY A 246 -11.80 7.71 -3.78
CA GLY A 246 -12.09 8.50 -4.96
C GLY A 246 -10.84 9.02 -5.67
N PHE A 247 -9.90 9.61 -4.94
CA PHE A 247 -8.66 10.13 -5.51
C PHE A 247 -7.72 9.02 -5.99
N THR A 248 -7.65 7.91 -5.26
CA THR A 248 -6.80 6.78 -5.65
C THR A 248 -7.31 6.12 -6.94
N LEU A 249 -8.61 5.89 -7.05
CA LEU A 249 -9.20 5.33 -8.27
C LEU A 249 -9.10 6.32 -9.45
N ALA A 250 -9.28 7.62 -9.20
CA ALA A 250 -9.08 8.64 -10.23
C ALA A 250 -7.64 8.66 -10.76
N ASN A 251 -6.63 8.54 -9.88
CA ASN A 251 -5.24 8.39 -10.29
C ASN A 251 -5.03 7.11 -11.12
N GLY A 252 -5.62 5.99 -10.70
CA GLY A 252 -5.55 4.72 -11.44
C GLY A 252 -6.12 4.83 -12.85
N ILE A 253 -7.30 5.46 -13.00
CA ILE A 253 -7.91 5.76 -14.30
C ILE A 253 -6.98 6.62 -15.14
N ALA A 254 -6.41 7.70 -14.57
CA ALA A 254 -5.51 8.59 -15.29
C ALA A 254 -4.25 7.86 -15.81
N TYR A 255 -3.66 6.94 -15.04
CA TYR A 255 -2.54 6.11 -15.51
C TYR A 255 -2.95 5.18 -16.65
N LEU A 256 -4.10 4.51 -16.54
CA LEU A 256 -4.59 3.60 -17.58
C LEU A 256 -4.94 4.35 -18.87
N GLU A 257 -5.67 5.48 -18.77
CA GLU A 257 -5.99 6.32 -19.92
C GLU A 257 -4.73 6.83 -20.62
N ALA A 258 -3.74 7.29 -19.85
CA ALA A 258 -2.47 7.76 -20.41
C ALA A 258 -1.67 6.63 -21.08
N ALA A 259 -1.65 5.44 -20.48
CA ALA A 259 -1.02 4.25 -21.06
C ALA A 259 -1.70 3.82 -22.37
N VAL A 260 -3.03 3.76 -22.40
CA VAL A 260 -3.81 3.44 -23.61
C VAL A 260 -3.61 4.50 -24.69
N SER A 261 -3.57 5.79 -24.32
CA SER A 261 -3.31 6.89 -25.27
C SER A 261 -1.94 6.78 -25.95
N ARG A 262 -0.98 6.11 -25.29
CA ARG A 262 0.36 5.82 -25.80
C ARG A 262 0.41 4.54 -26.65
N GLY A 263 -0.71 3.83 -26.80
CA GLY A 263 -0.83 2.60 -27.57
C GLY A 263 -0.51 1.33 -26.80
N LEU A 264 -0.46 1.38 -25.46
CA LEU A 264 -0.32 0.18 -24.65
C LEU A 264 -1.65 -0.55 -24.55
N ASP A 265 -1.60 -1.88 -24.66
CA ASP A 265 -2.76 -2.74 -24.43
C ASP A 265 -3.11 -2.77 -22.94
N VAL A 266 -4.37 -2.47 -22.61
CA VAL A 266 -4.86 -2.44 -21.22
C VAL A 266 -4.72 -3.80 -20.56
N ASP A 267 -4.95 -4.90 -21.31
CA ASP A 267 -4.86 -6.25 -20.78
C ASP A 267 -3.41 -6.70 -20.54
N ALA A 268 -2.43 -5.97 -21.10
CA ALA A 268 -1.01 -6.21 -20.86
C ALA A 268 -0.45 -5.44 -19.65
N ILE A 269 -1.17 -4.44 -19.13
CA ILE A 269 -0.68 -3.55 -18.07
C ILE A 269 -1.55 -3.51 -16.81
N ALA A 270 -2.84 -3.87 -16.90
CA ALA A 270 -3.78 -3.82 -15.79
C ALA A 270 -3.71 -5.03 -14.83
N PRO A 271 -3.49 -6.27 -15.30
CA PRO A 271 -3.28 -7.43 -14.41
C PRO A 271 -2.01 -7.31 -13.54
#